data_AF-A0A4R4LG51-F1
#
_entry.id   AF-A0A4R4LG51-F1
#
_cell.length_a   1.000
_cell.length_b   1.000
_cell.length_c   1.000
_cell.angle_alpha   90.00
_cell.angle_beta   90.00
_cell.angle_gamma   90.00
#
_symmetry.space_group_name_H-M   'P 1'
#
loop_
_entity.id
_entity.type
_entity.pdbx_description
1 polymer ?
#
loop_
_entity_poly.entity_id
_entity_poly.type
_entity_poly.pdbx_seq_one_letter_code
_entity_poly.pdbx_strand_id
1 'polypeptide(L)'
;MADTDEERERFVNREILRHGVMRAITCMRSGVVLDVDRAVMVTTVKGDNRSAYVLDGPAFDEVEPELRAKAAELSMDLEVIDGRKL
;
A
#
# COMPACT_ATOMS: atom_id res chain seq x y z
N MET A 1 7.54 -22.53 -14.82
CA MET A 1 6.43 -22.79 -13.89
C MET A 1 6.98 -22.41 -12.53
N ALA A 2 6.54 -21.27 -12.01
CA ALA A 2 7.06 -20.67 -10.78
C ALA A 2 6.18 -21.17 -9.63
N ASP A 3 6.66 -22.18 -8.90
CA ASP A 3 5.91 -22.89 -7.86
C ASP A 3 6.57 -22.73 -6.47
N THR A 4 6.96 -21.51 -6.11
CA THR A 4 7.27 -21.16 -4.71
C THR A 4 6.18 -20.26 -4.13
N ASP A 5 5.87 -20.44 -2.84
CA ASP A 5 4.84 -19.64 -2.16
C ASP A 5 5.18 -18.14 -2.20
N GLU A 6 6.46 -17.78 -2.17
CA GLU A 6 6.95 -16.41 -2.30
C GLU A 6 6.66 -15.79 -3.68
N GLU A 7 6.83 -16.53 -4.76
CA GLU A 7 6.49 -16.06 -6.12
C GLU A 7 4.98 -15.86 -6.26
N ARG A 8 4.18 -16.75 -5.66
CA ARG A 8 2.72 -16.64 -5.66
C ARG A 8 2.24 -15.44 -4.86
N GLU A 9 2.80 -15.22 -3.67
CA GLU A 9 2.50 -14.07 -2.82
C GLU A 9 2.87 -12.75 -3.51
N ARG A 10 4.06 -12.68 -4.12
CA ARG A 10 4.50 -11.53 -4.90
C ARG A 10 3.55 -11.21 -6.06
N PHE A 11 3.13 -12.23 -6.81
CA PHE A 11 2.17 -12.05 -7.90
C PHE A 11 0.83 -11.51 -7.40
N VAL A 12 0.28 -12.08 -6.32
CA VAL A 12 -0.99 -11.65 -5.74
C VAL A 12 -0.90 -10.21 -5.22
N ASN A 13 0.16 -9.87 -4.48
CA ASN A 13 0.36 -8.52 -3.95
C ASN A 13 0.49 -7.48 -5.07
N ARG A 14 1.17 -7.84 -6.17
CA ARG A 14 1.28 -6.98 -7.36
C ARG A 14 -0.07 -6.72 -8.01
N GLU A 15 -0.92 -7.74 -8.15
CA GLU A 15 -2.26 -7.58 -8.71
C GLU A 15 -3.18 -6.75 -7.79
N ILE A 16 -3.10 -6.94 -6.47
CA ILE A 16 -3.82 -6.11 -5.48
C ILE A 16 -3.41 -4.64 -5.62
N LEU A 17 -2.10 -4.36 -5.66
CA LEU A 17 -1.57 -3.01 -5.80
C LEU A 17 -2.00 -2.39 -7.13
N ARG A 18 -1.96 -3.15 -8.23
CA ARG A 18 -2.42 -2.72 -9.55
C ARG A 18 -3.89 -2.33 -9.54
N HIS A 19 -4.75 -3.11 -8.89
CA HIS A 19 -6.16 -2.75 -8.69
C HIS A 19 -6.32 -1.47 -7.86
N GLY A 20 -5.51 -1.27 -6.83
CA GLY A 20 -5.45 -0.04 -6.04
C GLY A 20 -5.10 1.18 -6.90
N VAL A 21 -4.00 1.10 -7.65
CA VAL A 21 -3.51 2.16 -8.55
C VAL A 21 -4.56 2.53 -9.60
N MET A 22 -5.20 1.53 -10.24
CA MET A 22 -6.26 1.79 -11.22
C MET A 22 -7.44 2.59 -10.65
N ARG A 23 -7.78 2.41 -9.37
CA ARG A 23 -8.85 3.17 -8.70
C ARG A 23 -8.38 4.54 -8.20
N ALA A 24 -7.09 4.70 -7.97
CA ALA A 24 -6.49 5.88 -7.34
C ALA A 24 -5.52 6.64 -8.27
N ILE A 25 -5.77 6.62 -9.59
CA ILE A 25 -5.00 7.17 -10.73
C ILE A 25 -3.88 8.18 -10.40
N THR A 26 -4.15 9.18 -9.56
CA THR A 26 -3.17 10.14 -9.02
C THR A 26 -3.07 10.07 -7.50
N CYS A 27 -1.84 10.17 -6.96
CA CYS A 27 -1.65 10.36 -5.53
C CYS A 27 -2.25 11.69 -5.08
N MET A 28 -3.15 11.66 -4.09
CA MET A 28 -3.79 12.88 -3.58
C MET A 28 -2.83 13.81 -2.82
N ARG A 29 -1.70 13.30 -2.32
CA ARG A 29 -0.71 14.11 -1.57
C ARG A 29 0.25 14.84 -2.50
N SER A 30 0.84 14.14 -3.47
CA SER A 30 1.86 14.68 -4.37
C SER A 30 1.31 15.16 -5.72
N GLY A 31 0.11 14.72 -6.11
CA GLY A 31 -0.48 14.97 -7.44
C GLY A 31 0.10 14.10 -8.56
N VAL A 32 1.04 13.20 -8.26
CA VAL A 32 1.73 12.37 -9.25
C VAL A 32 0.84 11.22 -9.73
N VAL A 33 0.90 10.89 -11.02
CA VAL A 33 0.25 9.69 -11.58
C VAL A 33 0.89 8.44 -10.97
N LEU A 34 0.06 7.57 -10.40
CA LEU A 34 0.52 6.36 -9.75
C LEU A 34 0.88 5.29 -10.78
N ASP A 35 2.04 4.68 -10.55
CA ASP A 35 2.53 3.50 -11.26
C ASP A 35 2.76 2.39 -10.22
N VAL A 36 2.42 1.15 -10.57
CA VAL A 36 2.48 0.00 -9.65
C VAL A 36 3.88 -0.18 -9.08
N ASP A 37 4.92 0.06 -9.87
CA ASP A 37 6.31 -0.12 -9.43
C ASP A 37 6.79 0.96 -8.44
N ARG A 38 6.01 2.02 -8.25
CA ARG A 38 6.35 3.16 -7.38
C ARG A 38 5.29 3.46 -6.32
N ALA A 39 4.13 2.84 -6.45
CA ALA A 39 3.00 3.03 -5.56
C ALA A 39 3.16 2.20 -4.29
N VAL A 40 2.64 2.74 -3.20
CA VAL A 40 2.53 2.07 -1.91
C VAL A 40 1.05 2.08 -1.54
N MET A 41 0.47 0.89 -1.39
CA MET A 41 -0.88 0.73 -0.86
C MET A 41 -0.80 0.49 0.63
N VAL A 42 -1.49 1.34 1.39
CA VAL A 42 -1.58 1.22 2.84
C VAL A 42 -3.02 0.89 3.19
N THR A 43 -3.20 -0.15 3.99
CA THR A 43 -4.50 -0.55 4.51
C THR A 43 -4.49 -0.44 6.03
N THR A 44 -5.37 0.41 6.57
CA THR A 44 -5.65 0.48 8.00
C THR A 44 -6.77 -0.49 8.35
N VAL A 45 -6.59 -1.30 9.38
CA VAL A 45 -7.57 -2.27 9.86
C VAL A 45 -7.91 -2.00 11.32
N LYS A 46 -9.21 -1.91 11.64
CA LYS A 46 -9.71 -1.77 13.01
C LYS A 46 -10.95 -2.64 13.20
N GLY A 47 -10.77 -3.82 13.80
CA GLY A 47 -11.82 -4.85 13.82
C GLY A 47 -12.19 -5.23 12.38
N ASP A 48 -13.47 -5.18 12.05
CA ASP A 48 -13.97 -5.51 10.70
C ASP A 48 -13.84 -4.34 9.70
N ASN A 49 -13.47 -3.15 10.17
CA ASN A 49 -13.33 -1.98 9.31
C ASN A 49 -11.95 -1.98 8.63
N ARG A 50 -11.94 -1.95 7.30
CA ARG A 50 -10.74 -1.79 6.48
C ARG A 50 -10.88 -0.55 5.61
N SER A 51 -9.82 0.22 5.52
CA SER A 51 -9.73 1.38 4.62
C SER A 51 -8.36 1.38 3.98
N ALA A 52 -8.34 1.54 2.66
CA ALA A 52 -7.11 1.52 1.89
C ALA A 52 -6.94 2.82 1.12
N TYR A 53 -5.69 3.27 1.02
CA TYR A 53 -5.29 4.41 0.23
C TYR A 53 -3.96 4.10 -0.45
N VAL A 54 -3.70 4.79 -1.56
CA VAL A 54 -2.50 4.58 -2.37
C VAL A 54 -1.72 5.88 -2.45
N LEU A 55 -0.43 5.80 -2.16
CA LEU A 55 0.54 6.89 -2.19
C LEU A 55 1.64 6.56 -3.18
N ASP A 56 2.35 7.56 -3.69
CA ASP A 56 3.67 7.31 -4.26
C ASP A 56 4.69 7.06 -3.15
N GLY A 57 5.80 6.38 -3.47
CA GLY A 57 6.87 6.05 -2.52
C GLY A 57 7.34 7.25 -1.66
N PRO A 58 7.77 8.37 -2.27
CA PRO A 58 8.17 9.56 -1.52
C PRO A 58 7.08 10.09 -0.57
N ALA A 59 5.83 10.17 -1.02
CA ALA A 59 4.71 10.59 -0.18
C ALA A 59 4.47 9.62 0.98
N PHE A 60 4.65 8.31 0.78
CA PHE A 60 4.56 7.32 1.85
C PHE A 60 5.69 7.47 2.86
N ASP A 61 6.95 7.61 2.40
CA ASP A 61 8.13 7.72 3.27
C ASP A 61 8.03 8.94 4.21
N GLU A 62 7.39 10.02 3.75
CA GLU A 62 7.14 11.22 4.56
C GLU A 62 6.15 10.97 5.71
N VAL A 63 5.12 10.16 5.48
CA VAL A 63 4.00 9.97 6.43
C VAL A 63 4.07 8.69 7.23
N GLU A 64 4.90 7.73 6.82
CA GLU A 64 4.99 6.41 7.44
C GLU A 64 5.20 6.48 8.97
N PRO A 65 6.12 7.32 9.50
CA PRO A 65 6.35 7.38 10.94
C PRO A 65 5.09 7.84 11.71
N GLU A 66 4.40 8.85 11.19
CA GLU A 66 3.18 9.39 11.80
C GLU A 66 2.01 8.41 11.68
N LEU A 67 1.85 7.77 10.52
CA LEU A 67 0.84 6.72 10.32
C LEU A 67 1.00 5.57 11.30
N ARG A 68 2.23 5.07 11.48
CA ARG A 68 2.52 3.98 12.43
C ARG A 68 2.24 4.39 13.87
N ALA A 69 2.65 5.60 14.26
CA ALA A 69 2.35 6.12 15.58
C ALA A 69 0.83 6.24 15.81
N LYS A 70 0.09 6.74 14.81
CA LYS A 70 -1.37 6.89 14.92
C LYS A 70 -2.11 5.56 14.94
N ALA A 71 -1.65 4.59 14.15
CA ALA A 71 -2.22 3.24 14.17
C ALA A 71 -2.05 2.58 15.54
N ALA A 72 -0.87 2.69 16.15
CA ALA A 72 -0.62 2.20 17.50
C ALA A 72 -1.52 2.90 18.54
N GLU A 73 -1.63 4.23 18.49
CA GLU A 73 -2.51 5.02 19.38
C GLU A 73 -3.98 4.57 19.27
N LEU A 74 -4.45 4.30 18.05
CA LEU A 74 -5.84 3.96 17.78
C LEU A 74 -6.15 2.45 17.86
N SER A 75 -5.15 1.63 18.22
CA SER A 75 -5.23 0.16 18.19
C SER A 75 -5.72 -0.36 16.83
N MET A 76 -5.05 0.12 15.77
CA MET A 76 -5.27 -0.28 14.39
C MET A 76 -4.05 -1.05 13.87
N ASP A 77 -4.29 -2.01 12.99
CA ASP A 77 -3.22 -2.64 12.21
C ASP A 77 -2.96 -1.86 10.92
N LEU A 78 -1.70 -1.87 10.49
CA LEU A 78 -1.26 -1.31 9.22
C LEU A 78 -0.67 -2.41 8.36
N GLU A 79 -1.33 -2.72 7.26
CA GLU A 79 -0.80 -3.55 6.19
C GLU A 79 -0.26 -2.64 5.09
N VAL A 80 0.94 -2.95 4.60
CA VAL A 80 1.61 -2.14 3.57
C VAL A 80 2.07 -3.05 2.44
N ILE A 81 1.64 -2.72 1.22
CA ILE A 81 2.14 -3.30 -0.03
C ILE A 81 2.95 -2.21 -0.73
N ASP A 82 4.27 -2.33 -0.71
CA ASP A 82 5.20 -1.39 -1.34
C ASP A 82 5.67 -1.94 -2.69
N GLY A 83 5.19 -1.36 -3.78
CA GLY A 83 5.53 -1.79 -5.15
C GLY A 83 7.01 -1.72 -5.48
N ARG A 84 7.79 -0.92 -4.73
CA ARG A 84 9.26 -0.82 -4.89
C ARG A 84 9.99 -2.06 -4.38
N LYS A 85 9.31 -2.89 -3.57
CA LYS A 85 9.85 -4.07 -2.89
C LYS A 85 9.25 -5.39 -3.38
N LEU A 86 8.30 -5.32 -4.32
CA LEU A 86 7.68 -6.49 -4.97
C LEU A 86 8.58 -7.05 -6.08
#